data_AF-A0A9W8RXL0-F1
#
_entry.id   AF-A0A9W8RXL0-F1
#
_cell.length_a   1.000
_cell.length_b   1.000
_cell.length_c   1.000
_cell.angle_alpha   90.00
_cell.angle_beta   90.00
_cell.angle_gamma   90.00
#
_symmetry.space_group_name_H-M   'P 1'
#
loop_
_entity.id
_entity.type
_entity.pdbx_description
1 polymer ?
#
loop_
_entity_poly.entity_id
_entity_poly.type
_entity_poly.pdbx_seq_one_letter_code
_entity_poly.pdbx_strand_id
1 'polypeptide(L)'
;MSEAENFIWCTSGCGSGQIHESGPAQPIVTCLHCNHRSCFHHNVAWHETLSCEEYDQLLADPDNFRSRLELENERWSEAREAQLEADRAIAQGLLAEDLAELRRREERERQERERAQKAAKLARQVAARRKKEEDRSKATVDRTTKPCAGCGWAIEKNRGW
;
A
#
# COMPACT_ATOMS: atom_id res chain seq x y z
N MET A 1 -29.75 -16.13 -64.37
CA MET A 1 -30.93 -16.16 -63.48
C MET A 1 -30.41 -15.68 -62.14
N SER A 2 -30.69 -14.41 -61.80
CA SER A 2 -30.23 -13.83 -60.54
C SER A 2 -31.11 -14.39 -59.42
N GLU A 3 -30.68 -15.49 -58.81
CA GLU A 3 -31.19 -15.89 -57.50
C GLU A 3 -31.03 -14.66 -56.60
N ALA A 4 -32.11 -14.21 -55.99
CA ALA A 4 -32.04 -13.08 -55.08
C ALA A 4 -31.20 -13.53 -53.88
N GLU A 5 -29.90 -13.20 -53.86
CA GLU A 5 -28.92 -13.55 -52.83
C GLU A 5 -29.37 -13.15 -51.41
N ASN A 6 -30.39 -12.29 -51.33
CA ASN A 6 -30.97 -11.75 -50.11
C ASN A 6 -32.34 -12.35 -49.73
N PHE A 7 -32.77 -13.45 -50.35
CA PHE A 7 -34.05 -14.09 -50.02
C PHE A 7 -33.93 -14.97 -48.77
N ILE A 8 -34.86 -14.80 -47.82
CA ILE A 8 -34.88 -15.53 -46.54
C ILE A 8 -36.31 -15.97 -46.19
N TRP A 9 -36.42 -17.19 -45.64
CA TRP A 9 -37.67 -17.75 -45.13
C TRP A 9 -37.87 -17.39 -43.66
N CYS A 10 -39.12 -17.12 -43.27
CA CYS A 10 -39.40 -16.86 -41.87
C CYS A 10 -39.20 -18.12 -40.99
N THR A 11 -38.41 -17.97 -39.92
CA THR A 11 -38.09 -19.02 -38.95
C THR A 11 -39.25 -19.39 -38.00
N SER A 12 -40.31 -18.58 -37.93
CA SER A 12 -41.48 -18.82 -37.07
C SER A 12 -42.45 -19.85 -37.64
N GLY A 13 -42.22 -20.36 -38.85
CA GLY A 13 -43.09 -21.33 -39.51
C GLY A 13 -44.35 -20.71 -40.14
N CYS A 14 -44.44 -19.38 -40.27
CA CYS A 14 -45.59 -18.72 -40.89
C CYS A 14 -45.66 -18.90 -42.43
N GLY A 15 -44.65 -19.51 -43.04
CA GLY A 15 -44.64 -19.83 -44.48
C GLY A 15 -44.46 -18.62 -45.41
N SER A 16 -44.15 -17.43 -44.89
CA SER A 16 -43.80 -16.27 -45.71
C SER A 16 -42.28 -16.19 -45.94
N GLY A 17 -41.87 -15.98 -47.18
CA GLY A 17 -40.49 -15.61 -47.55
C GLY A 17 -40.41 -14.14 -47.94
N GLN A 18 -39.28 -13.50 -47.68
CA GLN A 18 -39.06 -12.09 -48.04
C GLN A 18 -37.62 -11.86 -48.54
N ILE A 19 -37.43 -10.80 -49.32
CA ILE A 19 -36.10 -10.34 -49.75
C ILE A 19 -35.65 -9.26 -48.77
N HIS A 20 -34.48 -9.46 -48.17
CA HIS A 20 -33.87 -8.50 -47.26
C HIS A 20 -32.91 -7.58 -48.02
N GLU A 21 -33.42 -6.46 -48.53
CA GLU A 21 -32.66 -5.55 -49.41
C GLU A 21 -31.37 -4.99 -48.76
N SER A 22 -31.34 -4.92 -47.42
CA SER A 22 -30.17 -4.45 -46.67
C SER A 22 -29.04 -5.48 -46.57
N GLY A 23 -29.28 -6.72 -47.01
CA GLY A 23 -28.30 -7.80 -47.08
C GLY A 23 -27.62 -8.12 -45.74
N PRO A 24 -26.38 -8.65 -45.77
CA PRO A 24 -25.66 -9.05 -44.55
C PRO A 24 -25.22 -7.88 -43.66
N ALA A 25 -25.28 -6.64 -44.17
CA ALA A 25 -24.92 -5.43 -43.44
C ALA A 25 -25.92 -5.10 -42.31
N GLN A 26 -27.16 -5.58 -42.42
CA GLN A 26 -28.15 -5.50 -41.34
C GLN A 26 -28.62 -6.93 -41.02
N PRO A 27 -28.06 -7.59 -40.00
CA PRO A 27 -28.35 -9.00 -39.74
C PRO A 27 -29.75 -9.25 -39.16
N ILE A 28 -30.49 -8.20 -38.79
CA ILE A 28 -31.84 -8.30 -38.23
C ILE A 28 -32.85 -8.33 -39.36
N VAL A 29 -33.53 -9.47 -39.53
CA VAL A 29 -34.66 -9.60 -40.45
C VAL A 29 -35.95 -9.68 -39.67
N THR A 30 -36.87 -8.73 -39.91
CA THR A 30 -38.21 -8.75 -39.34
C THR A 30 -39.20 -9.27 -40.38
N CYS A 31 -39.92 -10.34 -40.06
CA CYS A 31 -40.94 -10.90 -40.93
C CYS A 31 -42.07 -9.90 -41.20
N LEU A 32 -42.38 -9.63 -42.46
CA LEU A 32 -43.48 -8.72 -42.83
C LEU A 32 -44.89 -9.29 -42.52
N HIS A 33 -45.02 -10.61 -42.37
CA HIS A 33 -46.30 -11.27 -42.12
C HIS A 33 -46.61 -11.46 -40.62
N CYS A 34 -45.61 -11.82 -39.81
CA CYS A 34 -45.79 -12.15 -38.39
C CYS A 34 -44.92 -11.32 -37.43
N ASN A 35 -44.13 -10.37 -37.94
CA ASN A 35 -43.21 -9.51 -37.16
C ASN A 35 -42.15 -10.24 -36.35
N HIS A 36 -41.94 -11.55 -36.58
CA HIS A 36 -40.87 -12.30 -35.93
C HIS A 36 -39.49 -11.83 -36.40
N ARG A 37 -38.56 -11.64 -35.46
CA ARG A 37 -37.17 -11.24 -35.74
C ARG A 37 -36.28 -12.47 -35.84
N SER A 38 -35.48 -12.51 -36.90
CA SER A 38 -34.54 -13.60 -37.19
C SER A 38 -33.16 -13.03 -37.57
N CYS A 39 -32.12 -13.83 -37.37
CA CYS A 39 -30.77 -13.50 -37.80
C CYS A 39 -30.55 -13.92 -39.26
N PHE A 40 -30.11 -13.00 -40.11
CA PHE A 40 -29.82 -13.26 -41.52
C PHE A 40 -28.66 -14.24 -41.73
N HIS A 41 -27.63 -14.17 -40.88
CA HIS A 41 -26.42 -15.02 -40.99
C HIS A 41 -26.66 -16.46 -40.55
N HIS A 42 -27.40 -16.65 -39.45
CA HIS A 42 -27.59 -17.98 -38.83
C HIS A 42 -28.94 -18.62 -39.17
N ASN A 43 -29.88 -17.86 -39.73
CA ASN A 43 -31.24 -18.30 -40.04
C ASN A 43 -31.98 -18.91 -38.81
N VAL A 44 -31.78 -18.32 -37.64
CA VAL A 44 -32.42 -18.66 -36.36
C VAL A 44 -33.16 -17.46 -35.79
N ALA A 45 -33.91 -17.66 -34.70
CA ALA A 45 -34.50 -16.55 -33.95
C ALA A 45 -33.43 -15.52 -33.55
N TRP A 46 -33.77 -14.24 -33.64
CA TRP A 46 -32.82 -13.16 -33.40
C TRP A 46 -32.22 -13.22 -31.98
N HIS A 47 -30.89 -13.26 -31.88
CA HIS A 47 -30.14 -13.28 -30.63
C HIS A 47 -29.87 -11.84 -30.16
N GLU A 48 -30.76 -11.29 -29.33
CA GLU A 48 -30.77 -9.86 -28.93
C GLU A 48 -29.52 -9.38 -28.19
N THR A 49 -28.87 -10.26 -27.44
CA THR A 49 -27.76 -9.91 -26.55
C THR A 49 -26.40 -10.34 -27.07
N LEU A 50 -26.34 -10.94 -28.27
CA LEU A 50 -25.13 -11.50 -28.85
C LEU A 50 -24.96 -10.97 -30.27
N SER A 51 -23.74 -10.57 -30.61
CA SER A 51 -23.33 -10.41 -32.00
C SER A 51 -23.34 -11.77 -32.72
N CYS A 52 -23.28 -11.76 -34.05
CA CYS A 52 -23.24 -13.03 -34.80
C CYS A 52 -21.99 -13.86 -34.41
N GLU A 53 -20.85 -13.20 -34.23
CA GLU A 53 -19.60 -13.86 -33.81
C GLU A 53 -19.67 -14.44 -32.39
N GLU A 54 -20.31 -13.73 -31.45
CA GLU A 54 -20.52 -14.25 -30.09
C GLU A 54 -21.51 -15.42 -30.09
N TYR A 55 -22.51 -15.40 -30.96
CA TYR A 55 -23.45 -16.52 -31.13
C TYR A 55 -22.75 -17.76 -31.71
N ASP A 56 -21.84 -17.60 -32.67
CA ASP A 56 -21.02 -18.70 -33.19
C ASP A 56 -20.11 -19.30 -32.11
N GLN A 57 -19.51 -18.46 -31.26
CA GLN A 57 -18.69 -18.91 -30.12
C GLN A 57 -19.53 -19.69 -29.10
N LEU A 58 -20.75 -19.24 -28.81
CA LEU A 58 -21.69 -19.94 -27.95
C LEU A 58 -22.06 -21.33 -28.52
N LEU A 59 -22.24 -21.42 -29.84
CA LEU A 59 -22.51 -22.70 -30.50
C LEU A 59 -21.29 -23.62 -30.53
N ALA A 60 -20.08 -23.05 -30.64
CA ALA A 60 -18.84 -23.81 -30.68
C ALA A 60 -18.45 -24.38 -29.31
N ASP A 61 -18.65 -23.62 -28.23
CA ASP A 61 -18.34 -24.05 -26.87
C ASP A 61 -19.35 -23.45 -25.87
N PRO A 62 -20.51 -24.11 -25.67
CA PRO A 62 -21.55 -23.60 -24.80
C PRO A 62 -21.18 -23.65 -23.32
N ASP A 63 -20.29 -24.55 -22.93
CA ASP A 63 -19.89 -24.74 -21.53
C ASP A 63 -18.85 -23.71 -21.08
N ASN A 64 -18.06 -23.17 -22.00
CA ASN A 64 -17.02 -22.18 -21.72
C ASN A 64 -17.31 -20.80 -22.33
N PHE A 65 -18.50 -20.57 -22.86
CA PHE A 65 -18.88 -19.26 -23.39
C PHE A 65 -18.89 -18.23 -22.26
N ARG A 66 -17.92 -17.32 -22.29
CA ARG A 66 -17.90 -16.12 -21.46
C ARG A 66 -18.22 -14.92 -22.33
N SER A 67 -19.27 -14.20 -21.96
CA SER A 67 -19.60 -12.96 -22.63
C SER A 67 -18.46 -11.94 -22.45
N ARG A 68 -18.32 -11.01 -23.42
CA ARG A 68 -17.35 -9.92 -23.32
C ARG A 68 -17.49 -9.13 -22.02
N LEU A 69 -18.72 -8.96 -21.54
CA LEU A 69 -19.01 -8.25 -20.30
C LEU A 69 -18.48 -9.00 -19.06
N GLU A 70 -18.56 -10.32 -19.03
CA GLU A 70 -18.00 -11.14 -17.93
C GLU A 70 -16.49 -11.05 -17.89
N LEU A 71 -15.82 -11.16 -19.04
CA LEU A 71 -14.37 -11.00 -19.13
C LEU A 71 -13.91 -9.59 -18.71
N GLU A 72 -14.66 -8.56 -19.11
CA GLU A 72 -14.38 -7.18 -18.69
C GLU A 72 -14.59 -7.00 -17.17
N ASN A 73 -15.62 -7.62 -16.59
CA ASN A 73 -15.88 -7.59 -15.15
C ASN A 73 -14.79 -8.33 -14.37
N GLU A 74 -14.36 -9.51 -14.82
CA GLU A 74 -13.27 -10.28 -14.23
C GLU A 74 -11.98 -9.45 -14.22
N ARG A 75 -11.60 -8.88 -15.36
CA ARG A 75 -10.43 -7.99 -15.48
C ARG A 75 -10.51 -6.79 -14.53
N TRP A 76 -11.69 -6.19 -14.41
CA TRP A 76 -11.91 -5.08 -13.46
C TRP A 76 -11.79 -5.52 -12.00
N SER A 77 -12.26 -6.73 -11.68
CA SER A 77 -12.14 -7.30 -10.33
C SER A 77 -10.67 -7.58 -9.98
N GLU A 78 -9.94 -8.24 -10.88
CA GLU A 78 -8.52 -8.54 -10.71
C GLU A 78 -7.68 -7.27 -10.54
N ALA A 79 -7.93 -6.24 -11.37
CA ALA A 79 -7.24 -4.96 -11.26
C ALA A 79 -7.52 -4.28 -9.90
N ARG A 80 -8.76 -4.37 -9.41
CA ARG A 80 -9.14 -3.83 -8.10
C ARG A 80 -8.46 -4.58 -6.95
N GLU A 81 -8.42 -5.90 -7.00
CA GLU A 81 -7.75 -6.72 -5.98
C GLU A 81 -6.24 -6.44 -5.94
N ALA A 82 -5.60 -6.33 -7.11
CA ALA A 82 -4.19 -5.97 -7.21
C ALA A 82 -3.90 -4.59 -6.59
N GLN A 83 -4.77 -3.61 -6.81
CA GLN A 83 -4.65 -2.28 -6.20
C GLN A 83 -4.77 -2.36 -4.67
N LEU A 84 -5.76 -3.09 -4.15
CA LEU A 84 -5.96 -3.24 -2.71
C LEU A 84 -4.78 -3.93 -2.03
N GLU A 85 -4.19 -4.94 -2.67
CA GLU A 85 -3.01 -5.62 -2.13
C GLU A 85 -1.79 -4.68 -2.12
N ALA A 86 -1.60 -3.88 -3.17
CA ALA A 86 -0.54 -2.88 -3.21
C ALA A 86 -0.72 -1.83 -2.08
N ASP A 87 -1.93 -1.31 -1.90
CA ASP A 87 -2.26 -0.36 -0.84
C ASP A 87 -2.01 -0.97 0.55
N ARG A 88 -2.37 -2.24 0.74
CA ARG A 88 -2.13 -2.99 1.98
C ARG A 88 -0.63 -3.16 2.25
N ALA A 89 0.16 -3.50 1.24
CA ALA A 89 1.60 -3.64 1.37
C ALA A 89 2.27 -2.32 1.76
N ILE A 90 1.83 -1.20 1.16
CA ILE A 90 2.28 0.15 1.52
C ILE A 90 1.94 0.44 2.99
N ALA A 91 0.69 0.22 3.41
CA ALA A 91 0.26 0.46 4.79
C ALA A 91 1.06 -0.38 5.80
N GLN A 92 1.32 -1.65 5.50
CA GLN A 92 2.16 -2.51 6.34
C GLN A 92 3.61 -2.02 6.42
N GLY A 93 4.17 -1.54 5.30
CA GLY A 93 5.50 -0.95 5.26
C GLY A 93 5.62 0.26 6.18
N LEU A 94 4.68 1.21 6.07
CA LEU A 94 4.64 2.41 6.92
C LEU A 94 4.55 2.06 8.42
N LEU A 95 3.67 1.12 8.80
CA LEU A 95 3.56 0.68 10.19
C LEU A 95 4.85 0.00 10.68
N ALA A 96 5.53 -0.77 9.84
CA ALA A 96 6.79 -1.42 10.19
C ALA A 96 7.91 -0.39 10.40
N GLU A 97 7.98 0.65 9.56
CA GLU A 97 8.92 1.77 9.71
C GLU A 97 8.69 2.54 11.01
N ASP A 98 7.44 2.91 11.30
CA ASP A 98 7.06 3.59 12.54
C ASP A 98 7.45 2.78 13.78
N LEU A 99 7.17 1.47 13.78
CA LEU A 99 7.55 0.57 14.87
C LEU A 99 9.09 0.48 15.02
N ALA A 100 9.83 0.46 13.91
CA ALA A 100 11.29 0.45 13.94
C ALA A 100 11.84 1.78 14.50
N GLU A 101 11.24 2.92 14.15
CA GLU A 101 11.60 4.22 14.71
C GLU A 101 11.36 4.31 16.20
N LEU A 102 10.19 3.87 16.68
CA LEU A 102 9.88 3.82 18.10
C LEU A 102 10.89 2.97 18.86
N ARG A 103 11.23 1.77 18.36
CA ARG A 103 12.27 0.91 18.96
C ARG A 103 13.62 1.62 19.02
N ARG A 104 14.06 2.26 17.92
CA ARG A 104 15.32 3.02 17.88
C ARG A 104 15.32 4.16 18.90
N ARG A 105 14.19 4.85 19.09
CA ARG A 105 14.05 5.92 20.08
C ARG A 105 14.14 5.38 21.50
N GLU A 106 13.41 4.30 21.81
CA GLU A 106 13.44 3.66 23.12
C GLU A 106 14.85 3.14 23.49
N GLU A 107 15.56 2.57 22.52
CA GLU A 107 16.96 2.14 22.71
C GLU A 107 17.89 3.30 23.00
N ARG A 108 17.76 4.42 22.26
CA ARG A 108 18.53 5.65 22.52
C ARG A 108 18.25 6.19 23.92
N GLU A 109 16.99 6.31 24.30
CA GLU A 109 16.60 6.77 25.63
C GLU A 109 17.13 5.84 26.75
N ARG A 110 17.11 4.53 26.54
CA ARG A 110 17.71 3.55 27.46
C ARG A 110 19.21 3.74 27.60
N GLN A 111 19.93 3.88 26.49
CA GLN A 111 21.37 4.10 26.48
C GLN A 111 21.75 5.43 27.13
N GLU A 112 21.00 6.50 26.87
CA GLU A 112 21.20 7.80 27.49
C GLU A 112 21.00 7.75 29.01
N ARG A 113 19.92 7.10 29.48
CA ARG A 113 19.68 6.90 30.91
C ARG A 113 20.83 6.12 31.56
N GLU A 114 21.30 5.05 30.93
CA GLU A 114 22.41 4.26 31.44
C GLU A 114 23.72 5.08 31.50
N ARG A 115 24.02 5.84 30.45
CA ARG A 115 25.18 6.74 30.40
C ARG A 115 25.09 7.83 31.46
N ALA A 116 23.93 8.45 31.63
CA ALA A 116 23.70 9.47 32.65
C ALA A 116 23.87 8.91 34.07
N GLN A 117 23.35 7.70 34.33
CA GLN A 117 23.55 7.01 35.62
C GLN A 117 25.03 6.71 35.88
N LYS A 118 25.76 6.19 34.89
CA LYS A 118 27.20 5.92 34.99
C LYS A 118 27.98 7.21 35.24
N ALA A 119 27.69 8.28 34.48
CA ALA A 119 28.33 9.58 34.64
C ALA A 119 28.05 10.19 36.02
N ALA A 120 26.80 10.14 36.50
CA ALA A 120 26.44 10.63 37.83
C ALA A 120 27.16 9.85 38.95
N LYS A 121 27.27 8.52 38.81
CA LYS A 121 28.03 7.68 39.75
C LYS A 121 29.51 8.05 39.77
N LEU A 122 30.12 8.21 38.59
CA LEU A 122 31.52 8.62 38.47
C LEU A 122 31.76 10.03 39.05
N ALA A 123 30.89 10.99 38.74
CA ALA A 123 30.98 12.36 39.26
C ALA A 123 30.92 12.38 40.80
N ARG A 124 30.04 11.58 41.42
CA ARG A 124 30.00 11.44 42.88
C ARG A 124 31.30 10.88 43.46
N GLN A 125 31.90 9.87 42.82
CA GLN A 125 33.18 9.31 43.26
C GLN A 125 34.32 10.33 43.15
N VAL A 126 34.38 11.07 42.04
CA VAL A 126 35.39 12.11 41.82
C VAL A 126 35.22 13.24 42.84
N ALA A 127 34.00 13.72 43.08
CA ALA A 127 33.72 14.74 44.08
C ALA A 127 34.12 14.28 45.50
N ALA A 128 33.80 13.04 45.87
CA ALA A 128 34.20 12.46 47.16
C ALA A 128 35.73 12.35 47.29
N ARG A 129 36.45 12.01 46.22
CA ARG A 129 37.92 11.98 46.21
C ARG A 129 38.52 13.38 46.37
N ARG A 130 38.06 14.35 45.57
CA ARG A 130 38.52 15.75 45.63
C ARG A 130 38.30 16.35 47.01
N LYS A 131 37.12 16.12 47.62
CA LYS A 131 36.85 16.59 48.98
C LYS A 131 37.87 16.05 50.00
N LYS A 132 38.21 14.76 49.94
CA LYS A 132 39.24 14.16 50.81
C LYS A 132 40.62 14.77 50.56
N GLU A 133 40.99 15.04 49.31
CA GLU A 133 42.26 15.68 48.95
C GLU A 133 42.33 17.13 49.45
N GLU A 134 41.25 17.90 49.27
CA GLU A 134 41.10 19.27 49.76
C GLU A 134 41.14 19.34 51.28
N ASP A 135 40.46 18.43 51.99
CA ASP A 135 40.48 18.37 53.45
C ASP A 135 41.91 18.08 53.98
N ARG A 136 42.65 17.16 53.33
CA ARG A 136 44.07 16.87 53.66
C ARG A 136 44.98 18.05 53.36
N SER A 137 44.76 18.73 52.23
CA SER A 137 45.50 19.92 51.83
C SER A 137 45.28 21.05 52.84
N LYS A 138 44.02 21.34 53.18
CA LYS A 138 43.62 22.34 54.17
C LYS A 138 44.22 22.04 55.54
N ALA A 139 44.14 20.80 56.03
CA ALA A 139 44.76 20.40 57.30
C ALA A 139 46.29 20.60 57.30
N THR A 140 46.94 20.41 56.15
CA THR A 140 48.38 20.65 56.02
C THR A 140 48.69 22.14 56.10
N VAL A 141 47.94 22.98 55.37
CA VAL A 141 48.05 24.45 55.41
C VAL A 141 47.80 24.99 56.81
N ASP A 142 46.73 24.57 57.48
CA ASP A 142 46.40 24.99 58.85
C ASP A 142 47.51 24.65 59.84
N ARG A 143 48.17 23.50 59.66
CA ARG A 143 49.30 23.08 60.50
C ARG A 143 50.56 23.90 60.23
N THR A 144 50.87 24.22 58.98
CA THR A 144 52.14 24.85 58.57
C THR A 144 52.08 26.37 58.47
N THR A 145 50.91 26.99 58.55
CA THR A 145 50.75 28.43 58.39
C THR A 145 50.08 29.10 59.60
N LYS A 146 50.20 30.43 59.71
CA LYS A 146 49.44 31.27 60.66
C LYS A 146 48.75 32.40 59.88
N PRO A 147 47.57 32.88 60.30
CA PRO A 147 46.90 33.99 59.64
C PRO A 147 47.61 35.32 59.93
N CYS A 148 47.75 36.15 58.90
CA CYS A 148 48.25 37.52 59.02
C CYS A 148 47.26 38.37 59.81
N ALA A 149 47.74 39.11 60.82
CA ALA A 149 46.90 39.95 61.67
C ALA A 149 46.20 41.12 60.92
N GLY A 150 46.72 41.53 59.76
CA GLY A 150 46.15 42.63 58.97
C GLY A 150 45.14 42.19 57.91
N CYS A 151 45.46 41.14 57.14
CA CYS A 151 44.67 40.71 55.98
C CYS A 151 44.15 39.27 56.04
N GLY A 152 44.46 38.51 57.09
CA GLY A 152 43.99 37.13 57.29
C GLY A 152 44.64 36.07 56.40
N TRP A 153 45.56 36.44 55.50
CA TRP A 153 46.26 35.49 54.62
C TRP A 153 47.17 34.52 55.39
N ALA A 154 47.27 33.28 54.89
CA ALA A 154 48.11 32.24 55.46
C ALA A 154 49.61 32.52 55.20
N ILE A 155 50.39 32.69 56.26
CA ILE A 155 51.85 32.90 56.21
C ILE A 155 52.55 31.65 56.74
N GLU A 156 53.51 31.13 55.98
CA GLU A 156 54.28 29.93 56.31
C GLU A 156 55.08 30.12 57.61
N LYS A 157 55.09 29.13 58.51
CA LYS A 157 55.82 29.14 59.80
C LYS A 157 57.34 29.00 59.65
N ASN A 158 57.91 29.57 58.61
CA ASN A 158 59.34 29.51 58.33
C ASN A 158 59.94 30.88 58.60
N ARG A 159 60.59 30.99 59.77
CA ARG A 159 61.41 32.10 60.32
C ARG A 159 60.72 33.03 61.32
N GLY A 160 61.10 32.88 62.59
CA GLY A 160 60.88 33.82 63.69
C GLY A 160 60.75 33.10 65.03
N TRP A 161 61.78 33.17 65.88
CA TRP A 161 61.69 32.88 67.32
C TRP A 161 60.81 33.91 68.01
#